data_AF-A0A0P9PV93-F1
#
_entry.id   AF-A0A0P9PV93-F1
#
_cell.length_a   1.000
_cell.length_b   1.000
_cell.length_c   1.000
_cell.angle_alpha   90.00
_cell.angle_beta   90.00
_cell.angle_gamma   90.00
#
_symmetry.space_group_name_H-M   'P 1'
#
loop_
_entity.id
_entity.type
_entity.pdbx_description
1 polymer ?
#
loop_
_entity_poly.entity_id
_entity_poly.type
_entity_poly.pdbx_seq_one_letter_code
_entity_poly.pdbx_strand_id
1 'polypeptide(L)'
;MLKQRIWRTCVAIGSSIIGLSYAVLAVHHGFDVPGELVHAALFLAAGIALLYQTFKRQHEGSLMPGPLTSQQVAEYECAMETIGNALAARSQAIHEERSKAEPDLVVLSKLRQEQAELVLERSKISIDDVDTIRRVIANYGAQVRAKI
;
A
#
# COMPACT_ATOMS: atom_id res chain seq x y z
N MET A 1 19.02 -1.90 3.37
CA MET A 1 17.85 -2.46 2.63
C MET A 1 17.21 -1.46 1.66
N LEU A 2 16.98 -0.18 2.05
CA LEU A 2 16.37 0.85 1.17
C LEU A 2 17.13 1.08 -0.15
N LYS A 3 18.47 1.12 -0.09
CA LYS A 3 19.36 1.35 -1.25
C LYS A 3 19.25 0.25 -2.33
N GLN A 4 19.14 -1.02 -1.91
CA GLN A 4 18.89 -2.15 -2.81
C GLN A 4 17.48 -2.12 -3.41
N ARG A 5 16.49 -1.62 -2.67
CA ARG A 5 15.11 -1.50 -3.16
C ARG A 5 14.99 -0.46 -4.26
N ILE A 6 15.58 0.72 -4.05
CA ILE A 6 15.64 1.81 -5.04
C ILE A 6 16.36 1.35 -6.31
N TRP A 7 17.49 0.66 -6.15
CA TRP A 7 18.26 0.16 -7.30
C TRP A 7 17.45 -0.84 -8.15
N ARG A 8 16.73 -1.77 -7.52
CA ARG A 8 15.91 -2.77 -8.23
C ARG A 8 14.71 -2.14 -8.96
N THR A 9 14.06 -1.16 -8.35
CA THR A 9 12.96 -0.43 -9.02
C THR A 9 13.45 0.37 -10.22
N CYS A 10 14.63 1.01 -10.11
CA CYS A 10 15.22 1.73 -11.23
C CYS A 10 15.57 0.79 -12.39
N VAL A 11 16.13 -0.39 -12.10
CA VAL A 11 16.44 -1.40 -13.13
C VAL A 11 15.16 -1.93 -13.80
N ALA A 12 14.10 -2.21 -13.03
CA ALA A 12 12.84 -2.71 -13.57
C ALA A 12 12.12 -1.69 -14.47
N ILE A 13 12.13 -0.41 -14.08
CA ILE A 13 11.58 0.69 -14.89
C ILE A 13 12.41 0.85 -16.17
N GLY A 14 13.75 0.84 -16.06
CA GLY A 14 14.64 0.94 -17.22
C GLY A 14 14.43 -0.18 -18.25
N SER A 15 14.35 -1.44 -17.80
CA SER A 15 14.12 -2.58 -18.69
C SER A 15 12.76 -2.52 -19.39
N SER A 16 11.72 -2.06 -18.68
CA SER A 16 10.37 -1.90 -19.26
C SER A 16 10.33 -0.81 -20.34
N ILE A 17 11.04 0.31 -20.13
CA ILE A 17 11.13 1.40 -21.11
C ILE A 17 11.88 0.95 -22.36
N ILE A 18 12.99 0.20 -22.20
CA ILE A 18 13.76 -0.33 -23.33
C ILE A 18 12.90 -1.30 -24.15
N GLY A 19 12.23 -2.26 -23.50
CA GLY A 19 11.34 -3.20 -24.19
C GLY A 19 10.19 -2.53 -24.94
N LEU A 20 9.55 -1.52 -24.33
CA LEU A 20 8.49 -0.74 -24.97
C LEU A 20 9.01 0.07 -26.16
N SER A 21 10.21 0.66 -26.04
CA SER A 21 10.82 1.45 -27.11
C SER A 21 11.12 0.58 -28.34
N TYR A 22 11.65 -0.63 -28.14
CA TYR A 22 11.87 -1.60 -29.22
C TYR A 22 10.55 -2.05 -29.87
N ALA A 23 9.50 -2.30 -29.08
CA ALA A 23 8.20 -2.68 -29.61
C ALA A 23 7.58 -1.57 -30.49
N VAL A 24 7.69 -0.30 -30.08
CA VAL A 24 7.22 0.85 -30.86
C VAL A 24 8.04 1.03 -32.13
N LEU A 25 9.37 0.91 -32.04
CA LEU A 25 10.27 1.02 -33.20
C LEU A 25 9.95 -0.05 -34.25
N ALA A 26 9.68 -1.28 -33.80
CA ALA A 26 9.37 -2.41 -34.68
C ALA A 26 8.02 -2.25 -35.39
N VAL A 27 7.02 -1.65 -34.74
CA VAL A 27 5.73 -1.30 -35.38
C VAL A 27 5.92 -0.21 -36.43
N HIS A 28 6.84 0.74 -36.21
CA HIS A 28 7.01 1.91 -37.07
C HIS A 28 7.89 1.66 -38.30
N HIS A 29 8.85 0.75 -38.22
CA HIS A 29 9.83 0.48 -39.28
C HIS A 29 9.61 -0.83 -40.05
N GLY A 30 8.72 -1.72 -39.58
CA GLY A 30 8.57 -3.05 -40.17
C GLY A 30 9.74 -3.97 -39.84
N PHE A 31 9.47 -5.26 -39.68
CA PHE A 31 10.44 -6.22 -39.14
C PHE A 31 11.49 -6.63 -40.17
N ASP A 32 12.74 -6.20 -40.00
CA ASP A 32 13.87 -6.70 -40.81
C ASP A 32 14.64 -7.85 -40.13
N VAL A 33 14.49 -8.05 -38.81
CA VAL A 33 15.28 -9.08 -38.08
C VAL A 33 14.40 -9.86 -37.08
N PRO A 34 14.23 -11.19 -37.24
CA PRO A 34 13.33 -12.00 -36.40
C PRO A 34 13.75 -12.10 -34.92
N GLY A 35 14.96 -11.66 -34.57
CA GLY A 35 15.46 -11.68 -33.20
C GLY A 35 14.96 -10.54 -32.31
N GLU A 36 14.59 -9.38 -32.85
CA GLU A 36 14.32 -8.19 -32.03
C GLU A 36 13.02 -8.28 -31.23
N LEU A 37 11.99 -8.91 -31.80
CA LEU A 37 10.74 -9.23 -31.12
C LEU A 37 10.95 -10.14 -29.91
N VAL A 38 11.84 -11.13 -30.06
CA VAL A 38 12.17 -12.08 -28.99
C VAL A 38 12.88 -11.36 -27.85
N HIS A 39 13.81 -10.45 -28.16
CA HIS A 39 14.50 -9.65 -27.15
C HIS A 39 13.54 -8.69 -26.44
N ALA A 40 12.67 -7.99 -27.17
CA ALA A 40 11.68 -7.09 -26.58
C ALA A 40 10.73 -7.85 -25.64
N ALA A 41 10.23 -9.02 -26.06
CA ALA A 41 9.38 -9.88 -25.23
C ALA A 41 10.11 -10.37 -23.97
N LEU A 42 11.38 -10.77 -24.08
CA LEU A 42 12.19 -11.20 -22.94
C LEU A 42 12.43 -10.09 -21.93
N PHE A 43 12.77 -8.88 -22.38
CA PHE A 43 12.99 -7.73 -21.49
C PHE A 43 11.69 -7.27 -20.81
N LEU A 44 10.57 -7.29 -21.52
CA LEU A 44 9.26 -6.97 -20.96
C LEU A 44 8.84 -8.02 -19.92
N ALA A 45 8.96 -9.31 -20.25
CA ALA A 45 8.65 -10.40 -19.33
C ALA A 45 9.56 -10.37 -18.08
N ALA A 46 10.85 -10.11 -18.24
CA ALA A 46 11.79 -9.96 -17.13
C ALA A 46 11.46 -8.72 -16.27
N GLY A 47 11.11 -7.58 -16.89
CA GLY A 47 10.67 -6.38 -16.19
C GLY A 47 9.41 -6.61 -15.36
N ILE A 48 8.39 -7.24 -15.95
CA ILE A 48 7.15 -7.61 -15.27
C ILE A 48 7.42 -8.63 -14.16
N ALA A 49 8.25 -9.64 -14.40
CA ALA A 49 8.60 -10.64 -13.38
C ALA A 49 9.37 -10.02 -12.20
N LEU A 50 10.26 -9.06 -12.45
CA LEU A 50 10.98 -8.34 -11.41
C LEU A 50 10.05 -7.41 -10.63
N LEU A 51 9.13 -6.70 -11.29
CA LEU A 51 8.08 -5.92 -10.63
C LEU A 51 7.20 -6.82 -9.77
N TYR A 52 6.69 -7.92 -10.35
CA TYR A 52 5.91 -8.91 -9.65
C TYR A 52 6.67 -9.48 -8.45
N GLN A 53 7.95 -9.83 -8.59
CA GLN A 53 8.76 -10.26 -7.45
C GLN A 53 8.96 -9.16 -6.41
N THR A 54 9.16 -7.89 -6.79
CA THR A 54 9.27 -6.80 -5.81
C THR A 54 7.98 -6.57 -5.03
N PHE A 55 6.82 -6.72 -5.66
CA PHE A 55 5.52 -6.62 -5.01
C PHE A 55 5.17 -7.89 -4.23
N LYS A 56 5.41 -9.08 -4.79
CA LYS A 56 5.22 -10.38 -4.11
C LYS A 56 6.10 -10.50 -2.88
N ARG A 57 7.33 -9.97 -2.87
CA ARG A 57 8.21 -9.96 -1.67
C ARG A 57 7.72 -9.04 -0.56
N GLN A 58 6.83 -8.07 -0.82
CA GLN A 58 6.13 -7.39 0.28
C GLN A 58 5.12 -8.32 0.97
N HIS A 59 4.62 -9.34 0.25
CA HIS A 59 3.74 -10.38 0.78
C HIS A 59 4.53 -11.60 1.31
N GLU A 60 5.66 -11.95 0.71
CA GLU A 60 6.62 -12.99 1.13
C GLU A 60 7.70 -12.41 2.07
N GLY A 61 7.25 -11.55 2.99
CA GLY A 61 8.04 -11.04 4.11
C GLY A 61 7.66 -11.70 5.43
N SER A 62 7.06 -12.90 5.43
CA SER A 62 6.81 -13.67 6.65
C SER A 62 8.05 -14.51 6.96
N LEU A 63 8.94 -13.94 7.77
CA LEU A 63 10.02 -14.67 8.45
C LEU A 63 9.54 -15.07 9.84
N MET A 64 8.48 -15.86 9.92
CA MET A 64 8.13 -16.60 11.14
C MET A 64 7.84 -18.06 10.76
N PRO A 65 8.71 -19.02 11.14
CA PRO A 65 8.42 -20.43 10.96
C PRO A 65 7.48 -20.87 12.09
N GLY A 66 6.16 -20.81 11.88
CA GLY A 66 5.18 -21.37 12.81
C GLY A 66 3.78 -20.76 12.73
N PRO A 67 2.76 -21.41 13.32
CA PRO A 67 1.44 -20.81 13.48
C PRO A 67 1.51 -19.55 14.34
N LEU A 68 0.69 -18.55 14.02
CA LEU A 68 0.57 -17.31 14.78
C LEU A 68 0.25 -17.61 16.25
N THR A 69 0.91 -16.90 17.16
CA THR A 69 0.59 -16.99 18.60
C THR A 69 -0.75 -16.31 18.87
N SER A 70 -1.47 -16.77 19.90
CA SER A 70 -2.71 -16.14 20.37
C SER A 70 -2.52 -14.66 20.70
N GLN A 71 -1.36 -14.29 21.24
CA GLN A 71 -1.01 -12.91 21.53
C GLN A 71 -0.88 -12.06 20.26
N GLN A 72 -0.26 -12.58 19.19
CA GLN A 72 -0.15 -11.85 17.92
C GLN A 72 -1.53 -11.60 17.29
N VAL A 73 -2.40 -12.60 17.32
CA VAL A 73 -3.78 -12.44 16.84
C VAL A 73 -4.52 -11.38 17.65
N ALA A 74 -4.42 -11.44 18.99
CA ALA A 74 -5.05 -10.46 19.87
C ALA A 74 -4.51 -9.02 19.66
N GLU A 75 -3.20 -8.84 19.49
CA GLU A 75 -2.61 -7.53 19.20
C GLU A 75 -3.07 -7.00 17.84
N TYR A 76 -3.14 -7.85 16.81
CA TYR A 76 -3.65 -7.45 15.50
C TYR A 76 -5.13 -7.06 15.54
N GLU A 77 -5.98 -7.86 16.20
CA GLU A 77 -7.39 -7.54 16.40
C GLU A 77 -7.56 -6.22 17.15
N CYS A 78 -6.79 -6.01 18.22
CA CYS A 78 -6.77 -4.75 18.97
C CYS A 78 -6.39 -3.56 18.07
N ALA A 79 -5.38 -3.68 17.22
CA ALA A 79 -5.02 -2.63 16.27
C ALA A 79 -6.15 -2.33 15.28
N MET A 80 -6.77 -3.37 14.72
CA MET A 80 -7.87 -3.24 13.76
C MET A 80 -9.13 -2.62 14.37
N GLU A 81 -9.46 -2.99 15.60
CA GLU A 81 -10.56 -2.39 16.36
C GLU A 81 -10.27 -0.92 16.66
N THR A 82 -9.05 -0.62 17.13
CA THR A 82 -8.67 0.73 17.52
C THR A 82 -8.73 1.71 16.34
N ILE A 83 -8.19 1.35 15.18
CA ILE A 83 -8.29 2.19 13.98
C ILE A 83 -9.73 2.25 13.43
N GLY A 84 -10.51 1.18 13.60
CA GLY A 84 -11.95 1.16 13.30
C GLY A 84 -12.73 2.19 14.13
N ASN A 85 -12.42 2.29 15.42
CA ASN A 85 -13.02 3.27 16.32
C ASN A 85 -12.64 4.72 15.93
N ALA A 86 -11.40 4.95 15.50
CA ALA A 86 -10.97 6.25 14.98
C ALA A 86 -11.76 6.63 13.70
N LEU A 87 -11.96 5.67 12.78
CA LEU A 87 -12.79 5.87 11.58
C LEU A 87 -14.24 6.20 11.93
N ALA A 88 -14.85 5.46 12.86
CA ALA A 88 -16.21 5.73 13.34
C ALA A 88 -16.32 7.14 13.93
N ALA A 89 -15.33 7.57 14.72
CA ALA A 89 -15.28 8.92 15.27
C ALA A 89 -15.22 10.00 14.16
N ARG A 90 -14.46 9.79 13.09
CA ARG A 90 -14.42 10.71 11.95
C ARG A 90 -15.72 10.72 11.15
N SER A 91 -16.33 9.57 10.93
CA SER A 91 -17.65 9.48 10.30
C SER A 91 -18.71 10.27 11.09
N GLN A 92 -18.69 10.14 12.42
CA GLN A 92 -19.58 10.88 13.30
C GLN A 92 -19.34 12.40 13.24
N ALA A 93 -18.09 12.84 13.32
CA ALA A 93 -17.75 14.27 13.22
C ALA A 93 -18.15 14.87 11.86
N ILE A 94 -18.00 14.11 10.76
CA ILE A 94 -18.48 14.52 9.44
C ILE A 94 -20.00 14.67 9.45
N HIS A 95 -20.72 13.72 10.05
CA HIS A 95 -22.17 13.78 10.13
C HIS A 95 -22.64 15.00 10.93
N GLU A 96 -22.03 15.25 12.09
CA GLU A 96 -22.31 16.40 12.96
C GLU A 96 -22.04 17.74 12.27
N GLU A 97 -20.94 17.86 11.53
CA GLU A 97 -20.65 19.09 10.77
C GLU A 97 -21.66 19.30 9.64
N ARG A 98 -22.07 18.23 8.94
CA ARG A 98 -23.07 18.30 7.87
C ARG A 98 -24.48 18.62 8.36
N SER A 99 -24.80 18.36 9.63
CA SER A 99 -26.12 18.60 10.18
C SER A 99 -26.31 20.02 10.73
N LYS A 100 -25.24 20.84 10.78
CA LYS A 100 -25.34 22.26 11.14
C LYS A 100 -26.14 23.04 10.09
N ALA A 101 -26.77 24.13 10.53
CA ALA A 101 -27.50 25.04 9.64
C ALA A 101 -26.60 25.65 8.55
N GLU A 102 -25.35 25.96 8.90
CA GLU A 102 -24.30 26.39 7.98
C GLU A 102 -23.07 25.50 8.18
N PRO A 103 -22.92 24.41 7.39
CA PRO A 103 -21.76 23.52 7.49
C PRO A 103 -20.47 24.20 7.08
N ASP A 104 -19.39 24.01 7.86
CA ASP A 104 -18.07 24.50 7.50
C ASP A 104 -17.40 23.55 6.49
N LEU A 105 -17.27 24.02 5.24
CA LEU A 105 -16.65 23.26 4.15
C LEU A 105 -15.16 22.97 4.37
N VAL A 106 -14.44 23.85 5.06
CA VAL A 106 -13.02 23.67 5.39
C VAL A 106 -12.89 22.53 6.40
N VAL A 107 -13.70 22.55 7.46
CA VAL A 107 -13.73 21.47 8.46
C VAL A 107 -14.13 20.14 7.81
N LEU A 108 -15.15 20.13 6.96
CA LEU A 108 -15.56 18.92 6.23
C LEU A 108 -14.46 18.36 5.33
N SER A 109 -13.74 19.23 4.61
CA SER A 109 -12.64 18.80 3.75
C SER A 109 -11.52 18.13 4.56
N LYS A 110 -11.15 18.72 5.70
CA LYS A 110 -10.15 18.18 6.62
C LYS A 110 -10.59 16.84 7.20
N LEU A 111 -11.82 16.74 7.69
CA LEU A 111 -12.34 15.49 8.25
C LEU A 111 -12.38 14.35 7.23
N ARG A 112 -12.72 14.65 5.97
CA ARG A 112 -12.70 13.67 4.87
C ARG A 112 -11.28 13.23 4.53
N GLN A 113 -10.32 14.16 4.52
CA GLN A 113 -8.92 13.81 4.32
C GLN A 113 -8.42 12.90 5.43
N GLU A 114 -8.66 13.25 6.70
CA GLU A 114 -8.28 12.43 7.85
C GLU A 114 -8.93 11.03 7.80
N GLN A 115 -10.20 10.94 7.39
CA GLN A 115 -10.88 9.66 7.20
C GLN A 115 -10.22 8.82 6.09
N ALA A 116 -9.87 9.45 4.95
CA ALA A 116 -9.21 8.76 3.85
C ALA A 116 -7.81 8.24 4.25
N GLU A 117 -7.06 9.03 5.01
CA GLU A 117 -5.75 8.63 5.57
C GLU A 117 -5.89 7.41 6.50
N LEU A 118 -6.89 7.40 7.37
CA LEU A 118 -7.18 6.26 8.25
C LEU A 118 -7.58 5.00 7.47
N VAL A 119 -8.38 5.12 6.40
CA VAL A 119 -8.73 3.99 5.53
C VAL A 119 -7.48 3.42 4.87
N LEU A 120 -6.61 4.27 4.35
CA LEU A 120 -5.35 3.85 3.74
C LEU A 120 -4.40 3.20 4.75
N GLU A 121 -4.29 3.74 5.96
CA GLU A 121 -3.48 3.13 7.02
C GLU A 121 -4.03 1.76 7.42
N ARG A 122 -5.35 1.64 7.66
CA ARG A 122 -6.00 0.36 7.97
C ARG A 122 -5.75 -0.70 6.90
N SER A 123 -5.78 -0.33 5.63
CA SER A 123 -5.53 -1.26 4.52
C SER A 123 -4.09 -1.80 4.45
N LYS A 124 -3.14 -1.14 5.12
CA LYS A 124 -1.72 -1.50 5.12
C LYS A 124 -1.30 -2.29 6.35
N ILE A 125 -2.18 -2.44 7.35
CA ILE A 125 -1.88 -3.23 8.55
C ILE A 125 -1.80 -4.70 8.14
N SER A 126 -0.65 -5.32 8.42
CA SER A 126 -0.44 -6.75 8.27
C SER A 126 -0.30 -7.38 9.66
N ILE A 127 -0.86 -8.58 9.83
CA ILE A 127 -0.71 -9.37 11.05
C ILE A 127 0.75 -9.75 11.35
N ASP A 128 1.59 -9.75 10.30
CA ASP A 128 3.02 -10.05 10.41
C ASP A 128 3.87 -8.81 10.76
N ASP A 129 3.31 -7.60 10.67
CA ASP A 129 4.01 -6.35 10.94
C ASP A 129 3.73 -5.85 12.36
N VAL A 130 4.42 -6.49 13.32
CA VAL A 130 4.29 -6.22 14.76
C VAL A 130 4.57 -4.75 15.10
N ASP A 131 5.51 -4.11 14.41
CA ASP A 131 5.85 -2.70 14.66
C ASP A 131 4.71 -1.78 14.21
N THR A 132 4.09 -2.07 13.06
CA THR A 132 2.88 -1.35 12.64
C THR A 132 1.71 -1.58 13.57
N ILE A 133 1.47 -2.83 14.01
CA ILE A 133 0.41 -3.15 14.98
C ILE A 133 0.57 -2.33 16.26
N ARG A 134 1.77 -2.35 16.87
CA ARG A 134 2.04 -1.60 18.11
C ARG A 134 1.91 -0.10 17.92
N ARG A 135 2.37 0.44 16.78
CA ARG A 135 2.22 1.86 16.46
C ARG A 135 0.75 2.27 16.36
N VAL A 136 -0.08 1.48 15.68
CA VAL A 136 -1.52 1.75 15.54
C VAL A 136 -2.21 1.73 16.91
N ILE A 137 -1.92 0.72 17.74
CA ILE A 137 -2.43 0.65 19.13
C ILE A 137 -1.98 1.87 19.95
N ALA A 138 -0.73 2.29 19.84
CA ALA A 138 -0.22 3.45 20.57
C ALA A 138 -0.90 4.74 20.13
N ASN A 139 -1.01 4.97 18.82
CA ASN A 139 -1.53 6.20 18.23
C ASN A 139 -3.03 6.39 18.47
N TYR A 140 -3.80 5.31 18.30
CA TYR A 140 -5.25 5.39 18.34
C TYR A 140 -5.85 4.83 19.64
N GLY A 141 -5.10 4.03 20.41
CA GLY A 141 -5.58 3.42 21.65
C GLY A 141 -5.88 4.45 22.74
N ALA A 142 -5.18 5.58 22.73
CA ALA A 142 -5.51 6.71 23.60
C ALA A 142 -6.86 7.35 23.25
N GLN A 143 -7.23 7.38 21.96
CA GLN A 143 -8.51 7.94 21.52
C GLN A 143 -9.69 7.06 21.93
N VAL A 144 -9.50 5.74 21.96
CA VAL A 144 -10.49 4.79 22.47
C VAL A 144 -10.64 4.93 23.99
N ARG A 145 -9.52 4.96 24.73
CA ARG A 145 -9.54 5.12 26.20
C ARG A 145 -10.12 6.45 26.68
N ALA A 146 -10.04 7.51 25.89
CA ALA A 146 -10.63 8.79 26.23
C ALA A 146 -12.16 8.84 26.03
N LYS A 147 -12.77 7.79 25.46
CA LYS A 147 -14.21 7.69 25.17
C LYS A 147 -14.95 6.64 26.02
N ILE A 148 -14.24 5.94 26.91
CA ILE A 148 -14.77 4.99 27.90
C ILE A 148 -14.75 5.69 29.26
#